data_AF-A0A3M7FEM7-F1
#
_entry.id   AF-A0A3M7FEM7-F1
#
_cell.length_a   1.000
_cell.length_b   1.000
_cell.length_c   1.000
_cell.angle_alpha   90.00
_cell.angle_beta   90.00
_cell.angle_gamma   90.00
#
_symmetry.space_group_name_H-M   'P 1'
#
loop_
_entity.id
_entity.type
_entity.pdbx_description
1 polymer ?
#
loop_
_entity_poly.entity_id
_entity_poly.type
_entity_poly.pdbx_seq_one_letter_code
_entity_poly.pdbx_strand_id
1 'polypeptide(L)'
;MDMSVDNKHQTSVPRFFLNNFLGRHHVDACLAFAGEVHPGLEWEELGRQGGCSWTLVGRRGSEDVSGGDGRGGSRACTGGGKGCERDQEIGGKGGGKVILLQFRLWRHAVSMEITSEARRIFGPMVPWTRDLGMIRVGGEGRVGLQVLEMEFVPDVVRLSDVLPREKVLDPQAINRCKDFVRDLAWYFARAWHGGHMATSAAVSECHGRVGKSMVSRLRKLERSLPLPAMRQKARRTREAVEEGILDAVPVGLNHGDFLPTNLLVDPSSWRIKSYIDWAEAEVLPSGICLYGLEHSLGYIEDADDGGKGGMPQFVYYEQAEELRRIFWEEFEQLVPAGKRTDVRKALDLSRDVGILLWKGFAWDDGAIDRVINLEDDLEEVAYLEAWFKLDSSFERRDSFISS
;
A
#
# COMPACT_ATOMS: atom_id res chain seq x y z
N MET A 1 26.85 1.19 46.79
CA MET A 1 27.83 1.33 45.70
C MET A 1 27.09 0.92 44.45
N ASP A 2 26.64 1.95 43.77
CA ASP A 2 25.96 1.92 42.49
C ASP A 2 27.03 1.74 41.41
N MET A 3 26.83 0.81 40.48
CA MET A 3 27.55 0.77 39.21
C MET A 3 26.57 0.32 38.14
N SER A 4 25.82 1.28 37.63
CA SER A 4 25.37 1.28 36.24
C SER A 4 26.58 1.35 35.32
N VAL A 5 26.68 0.45 34.36
CA VAL A 5 27.37 0.71 33.10
C VAL A 5 26.43 0.28 31.98
N ASP A 6 26.17 1.25 31.11
CA ASP A 6 25.25 1.28 29.99
C ASP A 6 25.25 0.02 29.11
N ASN A 7 24.06 -0.54 28.92
CA ASN A 7 23.78 -1.55 27.91
C ASN A 7 22.91 -0.89 26.83
N LYS A 8 23.51 -0.07 25.96
CA LYS A 8 22.81 0.61 24.85
C LYS A 8 23.42 0.27 23.49
N HIS A 9 22.56 -0.34 22.66
CA HIS A 9 22.55 -0.44 21.20
C HIS A 9 23.29 -1.63 20.58
N GLN A 10 22.52 -2.70 20.44
CA GLN A 10 22.89 -3.94 19.80
C GLN A 10 23.22 -3.73 18.31
N THR A 11 24.45 -4.12 17.99
CA THR A 11 25.18 -4.04 16.73
C THR A 11 24.76 -5.11 15.72
N SER A 12 23.50 -5.14 15.28
CA SER A 12 23.06 -6.04 14.20
C SER A 12 22.92 -5.31 12.87
N VAL A 13 23.31 -5.96 11.76
CA VAL A 13 23.07 -5.47 10.40
C VAL A 13 21.58 -5.65 10.08
N PRO A 14 20.86 -4.64 9.57
CA PRO A 14 19.44 -4.78 9.28
C PRO A 14 19.17 -5.86 8.23
N ARG A 15 18.02 -6.54 8.32
CA ARG A 15 17.66 -7.69 7.46
C ARG A 15 17.69 -7.35 5.97
N PHE A 16 17.28 -6.14 5.60
CA PHE A 16 17.39 -5.62 4.22
C PHE A 16 18.81 -5.78 3.65
N PHE A 17 19.84 -5.41 4.42
CA PHE A 17 21.22 -5.52 3.96
C PHE A 17 21.67 -6.97 3.90
N LEU A 18 21.35 -7.77 4.92
CA LEU A 18 21.70 -9.20 4.95
C LEU A 18 21.13 -9.97 3.75
N ASN A 19 19.84 -9.78 3.47
CA ASN A 19 19.15 -10.43 2.33
C ASN A 19 19.76 -10.05 0.97
N ASN A 20 20.44 -8.92 0.88
CA ASN A 20 21.07 -8.43 -0.35
C ASN A 20 22.59 -8.58 -0.33
N PHE A 21 23.13 -9.44 0.54
CA PHE A 21 24.56 -9.71 0.67
C PHE A 21 25.40 -8.47 0.99
N LEU A 22 24.82 -7.52 1.74
CA LEU A 22 25.46 -6.30 2.18
C LEU A 22 25.84 -6.39 3.67
N GLY A 23 27.05 -5.93 4.01
CA GLY A 23 27.52 -5.86 5.40
C GLY A 23 27.37 -4.48 6.06
N ARG A 24 27.85 -4.39 7.30
CA ARG A 24 27.76 -3.19 8.16
C ARG A 24 28.27 -1.91 7.52
N HIS A 25 29.39 -1.97 6.80
CA HIS A 25 29.97 -0.81 6.12
C HIS A 25 29.01 -0.14 5.10
N HIS A 26 28.06 -0.90 4.53
CA HIS A 26 27.03 -0.33 3.65
C HIS A 26 25.94 0.39 4.44
N VAL A 27 25.61 -0.10 5.64
CA VAL A 27 24.70 0.60 6.58
C VAL A 27 25.32 1.94 6.95
N ASP A 28 26.60 1.93 7.33
CA ASP A 28 27.34 3.13 7.72
C ASP A 28 27.42 4.14 6.55
N ALA A 29 27.56 3.68 5.31
CA ALA A 29 27.52 4.53 4.12
C ALA A 29 26.13 5.20 3.92
N CYS A 30 25.04 4.46 4.16
CA CYS A 30 23.69 5.01 4.07
C CYS A 30 23.41 6.03 5.20
N LEU A 31 23.89 5.76 6.43
CA LEU A 31 23.80 6.69 7.56
C LEU A 31 24.65 7.95 7.31
N ALA A 32 25.83 7.82 6.72
CA ALA A 32 26.67 8.95 6.33
C ALA A 32 25.96 9.84 5.30
N PHE A 33 25.35 9.22 4.27
CA PHE A 33 24.53 9.95 3.29
C PHE A 33 23.36 10.70 3.97
N ALA A 34 22.66 10.03 4.88
CA ALA A 34 21.56 10.63 5.64
C ALA A 34 22.00 11.87 6.45
N GLY A 35 23.17 11.78 7.11
CA GLY A 35 23.76 12.90 7.85
C GLY A 35 24.26 14.05 6.96
N GLU A 36 24.70 13.76 5.74
CA GLU A 36 25.11 14.78 4.76
C GLU A 36 23.90 15.57 4.24
N VAL A 37 22.82 14.87 3.88
CA VAL A 37 21.62 15.51 3.30
C VAL A 37 20.80 16.26 4.35
N HIS A 38 20.75 15.76 5.59
CA HIS A 38 20.11 16.47 6.70
C HIS A 38 21.03 16.54 7.93
N PRO A 39 21.94 17.53 7.98
CA PRO A 39 22.79 17.76 9.14
C PRO A 39 21.95 18.09 10.39
N GLY A 40 22.30 17.47 11.52
CA GLY A 40 21.66 17.73 12.82
C GLY A 40 20.38 16.92 13.09
N LEU A 41 20.00 16.00 12.20
CA LEU A 41 19.00 14.98 12.52
C LEU A 41 19.67 13.74 13.10
N GLU A 42 19.06 13.19 14.14
CA GLU A 42 19.33 11.85 14.64
C GLU A 42 18.48 10.86 13.87
N TRP A 43 19.11 9.77 13.42
CA TRP A 43 18.49 8.76 12.58
C TRP A 43 18.29 7.47 13.35
N GLU A 44 17.06 6.98 13.36
CA GLU A 44 16.73 5.63 13.81
C GLU A 44 16.07 4.85 12.69
N GLU A 45 16.22 3.52 12.72
CA GLU A 45 15.48 2.65 11.80
C GLU A 45 13.99 2.67 12.16
N LEU A 46 13.14 2.92 11.15
CA LEU A 46 11.71 2.83 11.34
C LEU A 46 11.32 1.36 11.54
N GLY A 47 10.68 0.98 12.65
CA GLY A 47 10.30 -0.42 12.88
C GLY A 47 9.36 -0.98 11.78
N ARG A 48 9.34 -2.32 11.63
CA ARG A 48 8.45 -3.09 10.74
C ARG A 48 8.51 -2.66 9.26
N GLN A 49 9.58 -3.04 8.57
CA GLN A 49 9.78 -2.72 7.14
C GLN A 49 9.63 -3.95 6.26
N GLY A 50 9.16 -3.76 5.02
CA GLY A 50 9.15 -4.80 4.00
C GLY A 50 10.56 -5.14 3.50
N GLY A 51 10.71 -6.26 2.79
CA GLY A 51 12.02 -6.74 2.32
C GLY A 51 12.69 -5.90 1.22
N CYS A 52 11.94 -5.02 0.54
CA CYS A 52 12.42 -4.27 -0.63
C CYS A 52 13.06 -2.91 -0.33
N SER A 53 12.98 -2.43 0.92
CA SER A 53 13.53 -1.14 1.29
C SER A 53 14.03 -1.11 2.72
N TRP A 54 14.90 -0.14 3.01
CA TRP A 54 15.29 0.22 4.36
C TRP A 54 14.95 1.67 4.64
N THR A 55 14.19 1.95 5.69
CA THR A 55 13.68 3.29 6.01
C THR A 55 14.26 3.83 7.32
N LEU A 56 14.73 5.06 7.32
CA LEU A 56 15.16 5.79 8.49
C LEU A 56 14.14 6.87 8.82
N VAL A 57 13.94 7.14 10.10
CA VAL A 57 13.25 8.33 10.58
C VAL A 57 14.24 9.26 11.24
N GLY A 58 14.30 10.49 10.71
CA GLY A 58 15.16 11.56 11.19
C GLY A 58 14.38 12.49 12.09
N ARG A 59 14.88 12.72 13.30
CA ARG A 59 14.33 13.71 14.24
C ARG A 59 15.42 14.68 14.66
N ARG A 60 15.05 15.94 14.87
CA ARG A 60 15.98 16.90 15.44
C ARG A 60 16.27 16.45 16.87
N GLY A 61 17.55 16.25 17.20
CA GLY A 61 17.95 15.94 18.57
C GLY A 61 17.35 16.99 19.50
N SER A 62 16.80 16.55 20.63
CA SER A 62 16.43 17.48 21.69
C SER A 62 17.72 18.16 22.14
N GLU A 63 17.95 19.40 21.70
CA GLU A 63 18.98 20.22 22.34
C GLU A 63 18.61 20.26 23.83
N ASP A 64 19.47 19.66 24.66
CA ASP A 64 19.47 19.93 26.09
C ASP A 64 19.51 21.45 26.23
N VAL A 65 18.39 22.03 26.70
CA VAL A 65 18.35 23.41 27.18
C VAL A 65 19.11 23.43 28.50
N SER A 66 20.43 23.31 28.40
CA SER A 66 21.36 23.50 29.49
C SER A 66 21.83 24.94 29.45
N GLY A 67 21.18 25.76 30.28
CA GLY A 67 21.77 26.85 31.05
C GLY A 67 22.65 27.85 30.31
N GLY A 68 22.04 28.98 29.92
CA GLY A 68 22.74 30.21 29.58
C GLY A 68 22.02 31.41 30.18
N ASP A 69 22.25 31.64 31.48
CA ASP A 69 21.81 32.81 32.22
C ASP A 69 22.40 34.09 31.60
N GLY A 70 21.58 35.10 31.33
CA GLY A 70 22.01 36.27 30.56
C GLY A 70 20.98 37.40 30.56
N ARG A 71 20.86 38.10 31.69
CA ARG A 71 20.16 39.38 31.85
C ARG A 71 20.41 40.35 30.69
N GLY A 72 19.35 41.04 30.23
CA GLY A 72 19.53 42.33 29.58
C GLY A 72 18.32 42.90 28.82
N GLY A 73 17.61 43.84 29.46
CA GLY A 73 17.21 45.08 28.78
C GLY A 73 15.82 45.13 28.13
N SER A 74 14.84 45.58 28.92
CA SER A 74 13.62 46.20 28.41
C SER A 74 13.93 47.50 27.66
N ARG A 75 13.46 47.64 26.41
CA ARG A 75 13.22 48.94 25.79
C ARG A 75 12.22 48.83 24.63
N ALA A 76 11.05 49.41 24.86
CA ALA A 76 10.06 49.71 23.84
C ALA A 76 10.54 50.87 22.95
N CYS A 77 10.33 50.77 21.64
CA CYS A 77 10.20 51.91 20.72
C CYS A 77 9.27 51.53 19.56
N THR A 78 8.22 52.34 19.43
CA THR A 78 7.24 52.45 18.35
C THR A 78 7.85 53.03 17.06
N GLY A 79 7.33 52.64 15.89
CA GLY A 79 7.50 53.39 14.63
C GLY A 79 7.45 52.53 13.38
N GLY A 80 6.39 52.69 12.57
CA GLY A 80 6.04 51.79 11.46
C GLY A 80 6.65 52.09 10.09
N GLY A 81 6.25 51.26 9.10
CA GLY A 81 6.49 51.51 7.67
C GLY A 81 6.39 50.27 6.77
N LYS A 82 5.21 50.07 6.18
CA LYS A 82 4.88 49.52 4.84
C LYS A 82 5.61 48.29 4.26
N GLY A 83 4.81 47.27 3.96
CA GLY A 83 4.76 46.61 2.64
C GLY A 83 5.58 45.34 2.48
N CYS A 84 4.89 44.20 2.40
CA CYS A 84 5.05 43.15 1.38
C CYS A 84 4.20 41.93 1.77
N GLU A 85 3.40 41.45 0.83
CA GLU A 85 2.65 40.20 0.88
C GLU A 85 3.57 39.05 1.33
N ARG A 86 3.13 38.27 2.32
CA ARG A 86 3.79 37.03 2.70
C ARG A 86 2.77 36.04 3.24
N ASP A 87 2.99 34.81 2.80
CA ASP A 87 2.23 33.60 3.05
C ASP A 87 1.79 33.47 4.52
N GLN A 88 0.52 33.09 4.70
CA GLN A 88 -0.01 32.71 6.00
C GLN A 88 0.60 31.37 6.41
N GLU A 89 1.72 31.44 7.13
CA GLU A 89 2.12 30.41 8.08
C GLU A 89 1.04 30.34 9.17
N ILE A 90 0.20 29.31 9.09
CA ILE A 90 -0.65 28.92 10.20
C ILE A 90 0.27 28.30 11.25
N GLY A 91 0.55 29.09 12.28
CA GLY A 91 1.29 28.69 13.47
C GLY A 91 0.61 27.53 14.19
N GLY A 92 1.23 26.35 14.11
CA GLY A 92 1.00 25.19 14.95
C GLY A 92 2.29 24.82 15.68
N LYS A 93 2.19 24.69 17.01
CA LYS A 93 3.26 24.43 17.99
C LYS A 93 4.39 23.50 17.51
N GLY A 94 5.62 24.04 17.50
CA GLY A 94 6.91 23.43 17.90
C GLY A 94 7.11 21.91 17.85
N GLY A 95 6.65 21.21 16.81
CA GLY A 95 7.09 19.86 16.49
C GLY A 95 8.33 19.94 15.60
N GLY A 96 9.47 19.41 16.05
CA GLY A 96 10.66 19.31 15.21
C GLY A 96 10.31 18.60 13.90
N LYS A 97 10.81 19.10 12.76
CA LYS A 97 10.58 18.51 11.44
C LYS A 97 11.03 17.05 11.45
N VAL A 98 10.08 16.10 11.32
CA VAL A 98 10.36 14.67 11.17
C VAL A 98 10.41 14.35 9.67
N ILE A 99 11.45 13.64 9.25
CA ILE A 99 11.67 13.28 7.84
C ILE A 99 11.93 11.78 7.75
N LEU A 100 11.43 11.14 6.70
CA LEU A 100 11.78 9.76 6.39
C LEU A 100 12.80 9.73 5.25
N LEU A 101 13.81 8.86 5.37
CA LEU A 101 14.70 8.50 4.26
C LEU A 101 14.55 7.02 3.96
N GLN A 102 14.14 6.68 2.74
CA GLN A 102 13.99 5.31 2.30
C GLN A 102 15.04 4.97 1.25
N PHE A 103 15.77 3.88 1.50
CA PHE A 103 16.76 3.29 0.60
C PHE A 103 16.12 2.08 -0.07
N ARG A 104 15.95 2.12 -1.38
CA ARG A 104 15.36 1.03 -2.17
C ARG A 104 16.37 0.48 -3.16
N LEU A 105 16.38 -0.83 -3.36
CA LEU A 105 17.18 -1.42 -4.44
C LEU A 105 16.70 -0.88 -5.77
N TRP A 106 17.62 -0.63 -6.71
CA TRP A 106 17.27 -0.05 -8.01
C TRP A 106 16.16 -0.81 -8.75
N ARG A 107 16.13 -2.15 -8.61
CA ARG A 107 15.13 -3.03 -9.23
C ARG A 107 13.70 -2.83 -8.67
N HIS A 108 13.58 -2.16 -7.53
CA HIS A 108 12.34 -1.77 -6.85
C HIS A 108 12.25 -0.24 -6.70
N ALA A 109 12.96 0.51 -7.55
CA ALA A 109 12.94 1.96 -7.52
C ALA A 109 11.52 2.49 -7.78
N VAL A 110 11.15 3.53 -7.04
CA VAL A 110 9.86 4.21 -7.20
C VAL A 110 10.00 5.24 -8.31
N SER A 111 9.06 5.20 -9.26
CA SER A 111 8.98 6.23 -10.30
C SER A 111 8.40 7.53 -9.72
N MET A 112 9.13 8.63 -9.90
CA MET A 112 8.64 9.96 -9.50
C MET A 112 7.48 10.44 -10.38
N GLU A 113 7.39 9.98 -11.63
CA GLU A 113 6.24 10.24 -12.50
C GLU A 113 4.98 9.58 -11.93
N ILE A 114 5.08 8.31 -11.51
CA ILE A 114 4.00 7.57 -10.86
C ILE A 114 3.59 8.23 -9.54
N THR A 115 4.55 8.65 -8.73
CA THR A 115 4.27 9.31 -7.45
C THR A 115 3.60 10.68 -7.65
N SER A 116 4.04 11.43 -8.65
CA SER A 116 3.41 12.70 -9.04
C SER A 116 1.98 12.48 -9.52
N GLU A 117 1.74 11.44 -10.32
CA GLU A 117 0.41 11.10 -10.83
C GLU A 117 -0.52 10.62 -9.71
N ALA A 118 -0.01 9.80 -8.78
CA ALA A 118 -0.74 9.43 -7.57
C ALA A 118 -1.15 10.67 -6.77
N ARG A 119 -0.22 11.62 -6.56
CA ARG A 119 -0.53 12.87 -5.86
C ARG A 119 -1.52 13.76 -6.62
N ARG A 120 -1.49 13.77 -7.96
CA ARG A 120 -2.50 14.46 -8.78
C ARG A 120 -3.91 13.91 -8.54
N ILE A 121 -4.05 12.58 -8.47
CA ILE A 121 -5.34 11.89 -8.35
C ILE A 121 -5.86 11.89 -6.91
N PHE A 122 -5.00 11.55 -5.95
CA PHE A 122 -5.38 11.33 -4.56
C PHE A 122 -5.08 12.53 -3.66
N GLY A 123 -4.39 13.54 -4.17
CA GLY A 123 -4.12 14.80 -3.48
C GLY A 123 -3.25 14.58 -2.24
N PRO A 124 -3.62 15.17 -1.08
CA PRO A 124 -2.81 15.12 0.13
C PRO A 124 -2.75 13.73 0.80
N MET A 125 -3.53 12.75 0.32
CA MET A 125 -3.46 11.37 0.84
C MET A 125 -2.22 10.61 0.34
N VAL A 126 -1.45 11.18 -0.59
CA VAL A 126 -0.17 10.63 -1.04
C VAL A 126 0.93 11.49 -0.45
N PRO A 127 1.73 10.98 0.50
CA PRO A 127 2.79 11.75 1.14
C PRO A 127 3.74 12.33 0.10
N TRP A 128 4.20 13.55 0.35
CA TRP A 128 5.23 14.14 -0.51
C TRP A 128 6.47 13.23 -0.50
N THR A 129 7.03 13.00 -1.69
CA THR A 129 8.24 12.20 -1.90
C THR A 129 9.19 12.96 -2.81
N ARG A 130 10.49 12.96 -2.48
CA ARG A 130 11.56 13.57 -3.27
C ARG A 130 12.65 12.54 -3.53
N ASP A 131 13.05 12.39 -4.79
CA ASP A 131 14.22 11.58 -5.16
C ASP A 131 15.50 12.36 -4.86
N LEU A 132 16.36 11.81 -4.01
CA LEU A 132 17.68 12.35 -3.66
C LEU A 132 18.80 11.74 -4.51
N GLY A 133 18.46 10.89 -5.47
CA GLY A 133 19.39 10.21 -6.36
C GLY A 133 19.73 8.80 -5.88
N MET A 134 20.91 8.34 -6.29
CA MET A 134 21.34 6.96 -6.08
C MET A 134 22.69 6.92 -5.38
N ILE A 135 22.81 6.03 -4.40
CA ILE A 135 24.10 5.64 -3.83
C ILE A 135 24.50 4.26 -4.35
N ARG A 136 25.81 4.02 -4.47
CA ARG A 136 26.36 2.73 -4.87
C ARG A 136 27.04 2.06 -3.68
N VAL A 137 26.61 0.85 -3.38
CA VAL A 137 27.12 0.00 -2.30
C VAL A 137 27.48 -1.38 -2.86
N GLY A 138 28.05 -2.27 -2.03
CA GLY A 138 28.55 -3.58 -2.45
C GLY A 138 30.02 -3.53 -2.91
N GLY A 139 30.65 -4.70 -3.04
CA GLY A 139 31.98 -4.82 -3.63
C GLY A 139 32.00 -4.20 -5.03
N GLU A 140 32.92 -3.27 -5.26
CA GLU A 140 33.03 -2.45 -6.49
C GLU A 140 31.80 -1.55 -6.79
N GLY A 141 30.90 -1.31 -5.84
CA GLY A 141 29.73 -0.43 -6.04
C GLY A 141 28.66 -1.02 -6.96
N ARG A 142 28.54 -2.35 -7.01
CA ARG A 142 27.63 -3.06 -7.92
C ARG A 142 26.14 -2.96 -7.55
N VAL A 143 25.80 -2.56 -6.33
CA VAL A 143 24.42 -2.44 -5.86
C VAL A 143 24.02 -0.97 -5.80
N GLY A 144 23.08 -0.56 -6.66
CA GLY A 144 22.48 0.77 -6.62
C GLY A 144 21.30 0.81 -5.67
N LEU A 145 21.29 1.80 -4.77
CA LEU A 145 20.16 2.13 -3.91
C LEU A 145 19.61 3.51 -4.28
N GLN A 146 18.35 3.58 -4.71
CA GLN A 146 17.63 4.84 -4.80
C GLN A 146 17.37 5.36 -3.39
N VAL A 147 17.55 6.66 -3.16
CA VAL A 147 17.29 7.31 -1.88
C VAL A 147 16.12 8.28 -2.03
N LEU A 148 15.06 8.02 -1.28
CA LEU A 148 13.84 8.81 -1.28
C LEU A 148 13.70 9.55 0.05
N GLU A 149 13.49 10.85 0.00
CA GLU A 149 13.00 11.61 1.14
C GLU A 149 11.48 11.63 1.12
N MET A 150 10.85 11.32 2.24
CA MET A 150 9.40 11.20 2.34
C MET A 150 8.86 11.97 3.54
N GLU A 151 7.65 12.50 3.37
CA GLU A 151 6.86 13.09 4.43
C GLU A 151 6.48 12.03 5.48
N PHE A 152 6.74 12.34 6.75
CA PHE A 152 6.26 11.55 7.88
C PHE A 152 4.80 11.92 8.18
N VAL A 153 3.92 10.92 8.19
CA VAL A 153 2.50 11.10 8.56
C VAL A 153 2.36 10.80 10.06
N PRO A 154 2.08 11.80 10.93
CA PRO A 154 1.93 11.57 12.36
C PRO A 154 0.56 10.98 12.72
N ASP A 155 0.45 10.44 13.94
CA ASP A 155 -0.81 10.02 14.57
C ASP A 155 -1.65 9.00 13.76
N VAL A 156 -0.97 8.16 12.99
CA VAL A 156 -1.58 7.09 12.18
C VAL A 156 -0.99 5.72 12.52
N VAL A 157 -1.73 4.69 12.18
CA VAL A 157 -1.31 3.28 12.25
C VAL A 157 -1.55 2.61 10.90
N ARG A 158 -0.85 1.51 10.61
CA ARG A 158 -1.20 0.69 9.44
C ARG A 158 -2.49 -0.05 9.71
N LEU A 159 -3.35 -0.17 8.72
CA LEU A 159 -4.61 -0.91 8.86
C LEU A 159 -4.34 -2.37 9.31
N SER A 160 -3.30 -3.01 8.78
CA SER A 160 -2.90 -4.36 9.18
C SER A 160 -2.62 -4.53 10.67
N ASP A 161 -2.22 -3.47 11.37
CA ASP A 161 -1.90 -3.51 12.81
C ASP A 161 -3.15 -3.47 13.70
N VAL A 162 -4.30 -3.08 13.14
CA VAL A 162 -5.55 -2.86 13.88
C VAL A 162 -6.73 -3.71 13.39
N LEU A 163 -6.58 -4.42 12.27
CA LEU A 163 -7.63 -5.30 11.77
C LEU A 163 -7.96 -6.43 12.78
N PRO A 164 -9.24 -6.70 13.07
CA PRO A 164 -9.65 -7.76 13.99
C PRO A 164 -9.28 -9.15 13.45
N ARG A 165 -8.91 -10.05 14.36
CA ARG A 165 -8.71 -11.48 14.08
C ARG A 165 -9.85 -12.34 14.64
N GLU A 166 -11.02 -11.75 14.75
CA GLU A 166 -12.23 -12.39 15.28
C GLU A 166 -13.30 -12.41 14.19
N LYS A 167 -13.98 -13.55 14.06
CA LYS A 167 -15.00 -13.75 13.03
C LYS A 167 -16.22 -12.83 13.21
N VAL A 168 -16.61 -12.56 14.45
CA VAL A 168 -17.75 -11.69 14.79
C VAL A 168 -17.19 -10.37 15.29
N LEU A 169 -17.47 -9.28 14.56
CA LEU A 169 -17.00 -7.96 14.95
C LEU A 169 -17.86 -7.36 16.07
N ASP A 170 -17.22 -6.70 17.04
CA ASP A 170 -17.91 -5.89 18.03
C ASP A 170 -18.56 -4.63 17.37
N PRO A 171 -19.55 -3.98 18.01
CA PRO A 171 -20.23 -2.82 17.42
C PRO A 171 -19.32 -1.64 17.05
N GLN A 172 -18.23 -1.42 17.80
CA GLN A 172 -17.26 -0.36 17.49
C GLN A 172 -16.41 -0.73 16.28
N ALA A 173 -15.91 -1.97 16.23
CA ALA A 173 -15.16 -2.49 15.08
C ALA A 173 -16.01 -2.45 13.80
N ILE A 174 -17.30 -2.80 13.88
CA ILE A 174 -18.24 -2.67 12.75
C ILE A 174 -18.29 -1.22 12.25
N ASN A 175 -18.46 -0.24 13.16
CA ASN A 175 -18.53 1.17 12.77
C ASN A 175 -17.22 1.66 12.14
N ARG A 176 -16.06 1.27 12.68
CA ARG A 176 -14.75 1.58 12.10
C ARG A 176 -14.56 0.95 10.71
N CYS A 177 -14.97 -0.32 10.54
CA CYS A 177 -14.98 -0.97 9.22
C CYS A 177 -15.89 -0.24 8.22
N LYS A 178 -17.07 0.21 8.64
CA LYS A 178 -18.00 0.98 7.78
C LYS A 178 -17.37 2.29 7.31
N ASP A 179 -16.69 2.98 8.21
CA ASP A 179 -15.97 4.22 7.90
C ASP A 179 -14.79 3.97 6.95
N PHE A 180 -14.02 2.90 7.18
CA PHE A 180 -12.94 2.47 6.30
C PHE A 180 -13.44 2.10 4.89
N VAL A 181 -14.46 1.25 4.74
CA VAL A 181 -14.94 0.82 3.41
C VAL A 181 -15.58 1.96 2.62
N ARG A 182 -16.12 2.99 3.28
CA ARG A 182 -16.53 4.23 2.61
C ARG A 182 -15.32 4.99 2.07
N ASP A 183 -14.28 5.19 2.87
CA ASP A 183 -13.05 5.83 2.39
C ASP A 183 -12.39 5.02 1.25
N LEU A 184 -12.51 3.69 1.28
CA LEU A 184 -12.08 2.83 0.18
C LEU A 184 -12.87 3.12 -1.11
N ALA A 185 -14.19 3.31 -1.02
CA ALA A 185 -15.00 3.70 -2.17
C ALA A 185 -14.56 5.07 -2.73
N TRP A 186 -14.17 6.01 -1.87
CA TRP A 186 -13.59 7.30 -2.29
C TRP A 186 -12.26 7.12 -3.04
N TYR A 187 -11.39 6.21 -2.59
CA TYR A 187 -10.18 5.86 -3.33
C TYR A 187 -10.51 5.38 -4.75
N PHE A 188 -11.40 4.39 -4.89
CA PHE A 188 -11.74 3.82 -6.20
C PHE A 188 -12.46 4.83 -7.09
N ALA A 189 -13.31 5.70 -6.53
CA ALA A 189 -13.94 6.79 -7.28
C ALA A 189 -12.91 7.79 -7.82
N ARG A 190 -11.91 8.18 -7.01
CA ARG A 190 -10.83 9.05 -7.47
C ARG A 190 -9.98 8.37 -8.55
N ALA A 191 -9.62 7.10 -8.38
CA ALA A 191 -8.90 6.34 -9.39
C ALA A 191 -9.69 6.28 -10.71
N TRP A 192 -11.00 6.02 -10.64
CA TRP A 192 -11.91 6.03 -11.78
C TRP A 192 -11.88 7.37 -12.53
N HIS A 193 -12.06 8.49 -11.81
CA HIS A 193 -12.07 9.82 -12.40
C HIS A 193 -10.68 10.30 -12.87
N GLY A 194 -9.62 9.74 -12.30
CA GLY A 194 -8.24 10.01 -12.70
C GLY A 194 -7.82 9.31 -14.00
N GLY A 195 -8.55 8.26 -14.41
CA GLY A 195 -8.30 7.51 -15.63
C GLY A 195 -9.04 8.04 -16.86
N HIS A 196 -8.83 7.38 -17.99
CA HIS A 196 -9.46 7.68 -19.28
C HIS A 196 -10.14 6.45 -19.88
N MET A 197 -11.20 6.66 -20.66
CA MET A 197 -11.78 5.56 -21.45
C MET A 197 -10.81 5.19 -22.57
N ALA A 198 -10.56 3.89 -22.75
CA ALA A 198 -9.67 3.42 -23.81
C ALA A 198 -10.19 3.84 -25.20
N THR A 199 -9.27 4.22 -26.08
CA THR A 199 -9.55 4.56 -27.48
C THR A 199 -9.60 3.34 -28.39
N SER A 200 -9.00 2.24 -27.93
CA SER A 200 -9.00 0.93 -28.61
C SER A 200 -9.39 -0.17 -27.62
N ALA A 201 -8.46 -1.06 -27.25
CA ALA A 201 -8.66 -2.06 -26.20
C ALA A 201 -7.95 -1.62 -24.92
N ALA A 202 -8.62 -1.71 -23.77
CA ALA A 202 -8.08 -1.31 -22.48
C ALA A 202 -6.74 -1.99 -22.18
N VAL A 203 -6.62 -3.28 -22.51
CA VAL A 203 -5.39 -4.07 -22.34
C VAL A 203 -4.21 -3.51 -23.13
N SER A 204 -4.47 -2.93 -24.32
CA SER A 204 -3.41 -2.37 -25.17
C SER A 204 -2.84 -1.05 -24.64
N GLU A 205 -3.61 -0.34 -23.83
CA GLU A 205 -3.23 0.92 -23.18
C GLU A 205 -2.67 0.70 -21.76
N CYS A 206 -2.58 -0.56 -21.31
CA CYS A 206 -1.97 -0.90 -20.03
C CYS A 206 -0.44 -0.77 -20.08
N HIS A 207 0.13 -0.18 -19.05
CA HIS A 207 1.59 0.01 -18.94
C HIS A 207 2.17 -0.84 -17.80
N GLY A 208 3.47 -0.70 -17.57
CA GLY A 208 4.17 -1.42 -16.50
C GLY A 208 4.42 -2.90 -16.79
N ARG A 209 4.91 -3.60 -15.78
CA ARG A 209 5.25 -5.02 -15.82
C ARG A 209 3.99 -5.86 -15.84
N VAL A 210 3.01 -5.55 -15.00
CA VAL A 210 1.74 -6.28 -14.90
C VAL A 210 0.90 -6.05 -16.16
N GLY A 211 0.69 -4.79 -16.54
CA GLY A 211 -0.17 -4.42 -17.66
C GLY A 211 0.27 -5.05 -19.00
N LYS A 212 1.56 -4.91 -19.35
CA LYS A 212 2.11 -5.43 -20.61
C LYS A 212 2.07 -6.96 -20.74
N SER A 213 1.89 -7.68 -19.64
CA SER A 213 1.85 -9.15 -19.65
C SER A 213 0.65 -9.72 -18.91
N MET A 214 -0.43 -8.95 -18.78
CA MET A 214 -1.67 -9.36 -18.11
C MET A 214 -2.20 -10.68 -18.70
N VAL A 215 -2.44 -10.71 -20.01
CA VAL A 215 -3.00 -11.90 -20.69
C VAL A 215 -2.06 -13.11 -20.62
N SER A 216 -0.74 -12.91 -20.78
CA SER A 216 0.22 -14.02 -20.71
C SER A 216 0.36 -14.57 -19.28
N ARG A 217 0.28 -13.72 -18.25
CA ARG A 217 0.21 -14.16 -16.85
C ARG A 217 -1.06 -14.96 -16.58
N LEU A 218 -2.22 -14.49 -17.02
CA LEU A 218 -3.47 -15.25 -16.88
C LEU A 218 -3.40 -16.62 -17.59
N ARG A 219 -2.78 -16.71 -18.78
CA ARG A 219 -2.51 -18.00 -19.45
C ARG A 219 -1.58 -18.91 -18.64
N LYS A 220 -0.59 -18.34 -17.95
CA LYS A 220 0.32 -19.11 -17.08
C LYS A 220 -0.43 -19.66 -15.88
N LEU A 221 -1.27 -18.85 -15.24
CA LEU A 221 -2.13 -19.25 -14.12
C LEU A 221 -3.15 -20.33 -14.51
N GLU A 222 -3.80 -20.19 -15.67
CA GLU A 222 -4.70 -21.20 -16.24
C GLU A 222 -4.04 -22.59 -16.35
N ARG A 223 -2.74 -22.64 -16.64
CA ARG A 223 -2.02 -23.90 -16.82
C ARG A 223 -1.47 -24.47 -15.51
N SER A 224 -1.06 -23.60 -14.60
CA SER A 224 -0.15 -23.97 -13.51
C SER A 224 -0.70 -23.77 -12.11
N LEU A 225 -1.85 -23.11 -11.91
CA LEU A 225 -2.45 -23.01 -10.58
C LEU A 225 -2.71 -24.41 -9.99
N PRO A 226 -2.51 -24.62 -8.68
CA PRO A 226 -2.47 -25.95 -8.10
C PRO A 226 -3.81 -26.69 -8.20
N LEU A 227 -4.92 -25.98 -8.01
CA LEU A 227 -6.26 -26.59 -8.01
C LEU A 227 -6.97 -26.45 -9.38
N PRO A 228 -7.66 -27.50 -9.87
CA PRO A 228 -8.40 -27.45 -11.13
C PRO A 228 -9.44 -26.32 -11.21
N ALA A 229 -10.15 -26.05 -10.11
CA ALA A 229 -11.15 -24.98 -10.05
C ALA A 229 -10.52 -23.58 -10.22
N MET A 230 -9.33 -23.36 -9.63
CA MET A 230 -8.58 -22.11 -9.79
C MET A 230 -8.09 -21.95 -11.24
N ARG A 231 -7.61 -23.02 -11.87
CA ARG A 231 -7.25 -23.02 -13.31
C ARG A 231 -8.45 -22.67 -14.19
N GLN A 232 -9.63 -23.22 -13.88
CA GLN A 232 -10.86 -22.89 -14.60
C GLN A 232 -11.27 -21.42 -14.42
N LYS A 233 -11.14 -20.87 -13.21
CA LYS A 233 -11.38 -19.44 -12.95
C LYS A 233 -10.40 -18.56 -13.73
N ALA A 234 -9.11 -18.89 -13.74
CA ALA A 234 -8.11 -18.18 -14.52
C ALA A 234 -8.40 -18.22 -16.03
N ARG A 235 -8.82 -19.37 -16.56
CA ARG A 235 -9.25 -19.51 -17.95
C ARG A 235 -10.42 -18.57 -18.29
N ARG A 236 -11.51 -18.62 -17.51
CA ARG A 236 -12.69 -17.77 -17.75
C ARG A 236 -12.35 -16.29 -17.66
N THR A 237 -11.52 -15.92 -16.67
CA THR A 237 -11.05 -14.55 -16.49
C THR A 237 -10.23 -14.09 -17.69
N ARG A 238 -9.32 -14.92 -18.20
CA ARG A 238 -8.56 -14.64 -19.42
C ARG A 238 -9.45 -14.46 -20.64
N GLU A 239 -10.38 -15.38 -20.86
CA GLU A 239 -11.32 -15.34 -22.00
C GLU A 239 -12.13 -14.03 -21.95
N ALA A 240 -12.68 -13.67 -20.80
CA ALA A 240 -13.40 -12.41 -20.58
C ALA A 240 -12.55 -11.15 -20.84
N VAL A 241 -11.26 -11.17 -20.48
CA VAL A 241 -10.33 -10.07 -20.79
C VAL A 241 -10.07 -9.97 -22.30
N GLU A 242 -9.87 -11.09 -22.98
CA GLU A 242 -9.66 -11.12 -24.44
C GLU A 242 -10.92 -10.74 -25.23
N GLU A 243 -12.11 -10.95 -24.65
CA GLU A 243 -13.40 -10.52 -25.20
C GLU A 243 -13.65 -9.00 -25.08
N GLY A 244 -12.76 -8.26 -24.42
CA GLY A 244 -12.86 -6.79 -24.30
C GLY A 244 -13.79 -6.31 -23.21
N ILE A 245 -14.17 -7.16 -22.24
CA ILE A 245 -15.08 -6.75 -21.15
C ILE A 245 -14.49 -5.56 -20.35
N LEU A 246 -13.16 -5.49 -20.21
CA LEU A 246 -12.48 -4.39 -19.51
C LEU A 246 -12.57 -3.03 -20.23
N ASP A 247 -13.04 -2.99 -21.49
CA ASP A 247 -13.16 -1.74 -22.25
C ASP A 247 -14.28 -0.83 -21.71
N ALA A 248 -15.15 -1.36 -20.84
CA ALA A 248 -16.22 -0.61 -20.19
C ALA A 248 -15.76 0.22 -18.97
N VAL A 249 -14.49 0.13 -18.55
CA VAL A 249 -13.94 0.86 -17.39
C VAL A 249 -12.74 1.72 -17.78
N PRO A 250 -12.44 2.81 -17.03
CA PRO A 250 -11.31 3.67 -17.35
C PRO A 250 -10.00 2.92 -17.16
N VAL A 251 -9.05 3.16 -18.04
CA VAL A 251 -7.64 2.82 -17.83
C VAL A 251 -7.00 3.96 -17.06
N GLY A 252 -6.36 3.66 -15.94
CA GLY A 252 -5.83 4.68 -15.03
C GLY A 252 -4.86 4.11 -14.01
N LEU A 253 -4.33 4.98 -13.16
CA LEU A 253 -3.35 4.58 -12.15
C LEU A 253 -4.00 3.69 -11.07
N ASN A 254 -3.43 2.51 -10.86
CA ASN A 254 -3.75 1.58 -9.78
C ASN A 254 -2.53 1.46 -8.85
N HIS A 255 -2.73 1.28 -7.54
CA HIS A 255 -1.65 1.23 -6.54
C HIS A 255 -0.67 0.06 -6.72
N GLY A 256 -1.11 -1.06 -7.31
CA GLY A 256 -0.29 -2.25 -7.53
C GLY A 256 -0.11 -3.17 -6.32
N ASP A 257 0.09 -2.59 -5.14
CA ASP A 257 0.18 -3.31 -3.83
C ASP A 257 -0.82 -2.74 -2.81
N PHE A 258 -2.12 -2.89 -3.10
CA PHE A 258 -3.20 -2.26 -2.32
C PHE A 258 -3.61 -3.13 -1.13
N LEU A 259 -2.67 -3.33 -0.21
CA LEU A 259 -2.84 -4.16 0.99
C LEU A 259 -3.02 -3.33 2.27
N PRO A 260 -3.63 -3.89 3.34
CA PRO A 260 -3.76 -3.22 4.64
C PRO A 260 -2.45 -2.68 5.24
N THR A 261 -1.30 -3.24 4.85
CA THR A 261 0.03 -2.76 5.26
C THR A 261 0.41 -1.39 4.67
N ASN A 262 -0.20 -1.03 3.53
CA ASN A 262 0.08 0.20 2.78
C ASN A 262 -1.01 1.29 2.98
N LEU A 263 -1.99 1.01 3.83
CA LEU A 263 -3.06 1.94 4.19
C LEU A 263 -2.81 2.47 5.60
N LEU A 264 -2.54 3.77 5.72
CA LEU A 264 -2.41 4.45 6.99
C LEU A 264 -3.76 5.03 7.41
N VAL A 265 -4.21 4.66 8.60
CA VAL A 265 -5.52 5.01 9.12
C VAL A 265 -5.43 5.71 10.46
N ASP A 266 -6.45 6.50 10.77
CA ASP A 266 -6.66 7.03 12.12
C ASP A 266 -6.94 5.87 13.10
N PRO A 267 -6.21 5.77 14.22
CA PRO A 267 -6.34 4.62 15.12
C PRO A 267 -7.71 4.52 15.80
N SER A 268 -8.45 5.64 15.93
CA SER A 268 -9.73 5.67 16.63
C SER A 268 -10.93 5.35 15.72
N SER A 269 -10.84 5.70 14.44
CA SER A 269 -11.96 5.66 13.48
C SER A 269 -11.72 4.76 12.27
N TRP A 270 -10.47 4.38 12.01
CA TRP A 270 -10.00 3.69 10.80
C TRP A 270 -10.27 4.44 9.49
N ARG A 271 -10.53 5.74 9.58
CA ARG A 271 -10.57 6.62 8.40
C ARG A 271 -9.19 6.65 7.76
N ILE A 272 -9.15 6.50 6.43
CA ILE A 272 -7.90 6.50 5.69
C ILE A 272 -7.31 7.91 5.71
N LYS A 273 -6.03 7.99 6.08
CA LYS A 273 -5.26 9.23 6.14
C LYS A 273 -4.20 9.30 5.06
N SER A 274 -3.63 8.16 4.66
CA SER A 274 -2.59 8.14 3.64
C SER A 274 -2.44 6.78 2.96
N TYR A 275 -2.02 6.79 1.70
CA TYR A 275 -1.61 5.64 0.90
C TYR A 275 -0.09 5.70 0.67
N ILE A 276 0.62 4.62 1.00
CA ILE A 276 2.08 4.57 0.93
C ILE A 276 2.56 3.42 0.04
N ASP A 277 3.83 3.47 -0.38
CA ASP A 277 4.48 2.45 -1.20
C ASP A 277 3.87 2.27 -2.61
N TRP A 278 3.98 3.32 -3.42
CA TRP A 278 3.54 3.37 -4.81
C TRP A 278 4.50 2.67 -5.80
N ALA A 279 5.39 1.81 -5.32
CA ALA A 279 6.44 1.20 -6.13
C ALA A 279 5.89 0.25 -7.22
N GLU A 280 4.81 -0.46 -6.90
CA GLU A 280 4.16 -1.41 -7.82
C GLU A 280 3.03 -0.77 -8.63
N ALA A 281 2.84 0.56 -8.51
CA ALA A 281 1.72 1.23 -9.15
C ALA A 281 1.88 1.29 -10.68
N GLU A 282 0.79 0.98 -11.37
CA GLU A 282 0.77 0.86 -12.83
C GLU A 282 -0.53 1.41 -13.42
N VAL A 283 -0.47 1.79 -14.70
CA VAL A 283 -1.65 2.18 -15.48
C VAL A 283 -2.35 0.92 -15.98
N LEU A 284 -3.53 0.63 -15.44
CA LEU A 284 -4.32 -0.59 -15.64
C LEU A 284 -5.81 -0.24 -15.69
N PRO A 285 -6.70 -1.17 -16.10
CA PRO A 285 -8.14 -0.96 -16.04
C PRO A 285 -8.58 -0.71 -14.58
N SER A 286 -9.57 0.15 -14.39
CA SER A 286 -10.03 0.54 -13.06
C SER A 286 -10.55 -0.67 -12.30
N GLY A 287 -10.21 -0.74 -11.02
CA GLY A 287 -10.64 -1.81 -10.13
C GLY A 287 -9.73 -3.03 -10.07
N ILE A 288 -8.59 -3.03 -10.77
CA ILE A 288 -7.63 -4.16 -10.67
C ILE A 288 -7.15 -4.34 -9.23
N CYS A 289 -7.00 -3.26 -8.47
CA CYS A 289 -6.65 -3.34 -7.05
C CYS A 289 -7.84 -3.60 -6.09
N LEU A 290 -9.04 -3.94 -6.58
CA LEU A 290 -10.22 -4.26 -5.74
C LEU A 290 -10.00 -5.49 -4.85
N TYR A 291 -8.98 -6.31 -5.08
CA TYR A 291 -8.58 -7.36 -4.15
C TYR A 291 -8.29 -6.81 -2.73
N GLY A 292 -7.89 -5.54 -2.61
CA GLY A 292 -7.66 -4.90 -1.31
C GLY A 292 -8.93 -4.73 -0.47
N LEU A 293 -10.10 -4.62 -1.12
CA LEU A 293 -11.39 -4.70 -0.43
C LEU A 293 -11.57 -6.08 0.19
N GLU A 294 -11.45 -7.16 -0.61
CA GLU A 294 -11.64 -8.54 -0.13
C GLU A 294 -10.66 -8.89 0.99
N HIS A 295 -9.41 -8.43 0.89
CA HIS A 295 -8.40 -8.59 1.92
C HIS A 295 -8.76 -7.88 3.24
N SER A 296 -9.54 -6.80 3.19
CA SER A 296 -9.93 -6.04 4.39
C SER A 296 -11.24 -6.53 5.02
N LEU A 297 -11.90 -7.53 4.42
CA LEU A 297 -13.17 -8.11 4.88
C LEU A 297 -13.00 -9.39 5.70
N GLY A 298 -11.78 -9.75 6.04
CA GLY A 298 -11.46 -10.95 6.80
C GLY A 298 -10.00 -10.99 7.22
N TYR A 299 -9.57 -12.15 7.69
CA TYR A 299 -8.21 -12.39 8.16
C TYR A 299 -7.77 -13.83 7.83
N ILE A 300 -6.46 -14.07 7.85
CA ILE A 300 -5.92 -15.44 7.83
C ILE A 300 -5.90 -15.97 9.26
N GLU A 301 -6.55 -17.11 9.46
CA GLU A 301 -6.42 -17.93 10.65
C GLU A 301 -5.28 -18.93 10.41
N ASP A 302 -4.21 -18.79 11.19
CA ASP A 302 -3.06 -19.67 11.14
C ASP A 302 -3.42 -21.04 11.73
N ALA A 303 -2.86 -22.10 11.15
CA ALA A 303 -3.11 -23.47 11.57
C ALA A 303 -2.73 -23.75 13.04
N ASP A 304 -1.75 -23.02 13.58
CA ASP A 304 -1.16 -23.28 14.89
C ASP A 304 -1.91 -22.64 16.07
N ASP A 305 -2.79 -21.66 15.84
CA ASP A 305 -3.55 -20.97 16.90
C ASP A 305 -4.55 -21.90 17.61
N GLY A 306 -4.79 -23.11 17.08
CA GLY A 306 -5.65 -24.14 17.66
C GLY A 306 -4.97 -25.48 17.99
N GLY A 307 -3.64 -25.60 17.87
CA GLY A 307 -2.89 -26.84 18.13
C GLY A 307 -3.26 -28.02 17.21
N LYS A 308 -3.94 -27.76 16.10
CA LYS A 308 -4.29 -28.74 15.07
C LYS A 308 -3.54 -28.32 13.83
N GLY A 309 -2.44 -29.01 13.49
CA GLY A 309 -1.59 -28.73 12.31
C GLY A 309 -2.37 -28.82 10.98
N GLY A 310 -3.25 -27.87 10.74
CA GLY A 310 -4.09 -27.70 9.57
C GLY A 310 -3.41 -26.81 8.53
N MET A 311 -4.17 -26.47 7.49
CA MET A 311 -3.74 -25.46 6.51
C MET A 311 -4.27 -24.09 6.94
N PRO A 312 -3.56 -22.99 6.64
CA PRO A 312 -4.09 -21.65 6.88
C PRO A 312 -5.43 -21.49 6.16
N GLN A 313 -6.33 -20.71 6.76
CA GLN A 313 -7.65 -20.45 6.18
C GLN A 313 -7.96 -18.96 6.21
N PHE A 314 -8.41 -18.42 5.07
CA PHE A 314 -9.00 -17.08 5.05
C PHE A 314 -10.44 -17.13 5.59
N VAL A 315 -10.69 -16.37 6.65
CA VAL A 315 -11.97 -16.27 7.33
C VAL A 315 -12.53 -14.87 7.14
N TYR A 316 -13.67 -14.79 6.44
CA TYR A 316 -14.44 -13.55 6.36
C TYR A 316 -15.11 -13.23 7.69
N TYR A 317 -15.20 -11.94 8.01
CA TYR A 317 -16.08 -11.46 9.06
C TYR A 317 -17.54 -11.80 8.74
N GLU A 318 -18.37 -12.03 9.75
CA GLU A 318 -19.82 -12.26 9.52
C GLU A 318 -20.49 -11.06 8.85
N GLN A 319 -19.95 -9.86 9.04
CA GLN A 319 -20.42 -8.61 8.45
C GLN A 319 -19.84 -8.32 7.05
N ALA A 320 -19.04 -9.22 6.47
CA ALA A 320 -18.37 -8.98 5.19
C ALA A 320 -19.34 -8.58 4.06
N GLU A 321 -20.50 -9.22 3.96
CA GLU A 321 -21.52 -8.88 2.96
C GLU A 321 -22.15 -7.50 3.19
N GLU A 322 -22.37 -7.11 4.45
CA GLU A 322 -22.87 -5.78 4.79
C GLU A 322 -21.85 -4.71 4.40
N LEU A 323 -20.57 -4.94 4.72
CA LEU A 323 -19.47 -4.03 4.41
C LEU A 323 -19.26 -3.92 2.90
N ARG A 324 -19.32 -5.03 2.15
CA ARG A 324 -19.24 -5.03 0.67
C ARG A 324 -20.41 -4.26 0.06
N ARG A 325 -21.63 -4.40 0.60
CA ARG A 325 -22.80 -3.63 0.16
C ARG A 325 -22.59 -2.13 0.39
N ILE A 326 -22.10 -1.72 1.57
CA ILE A 326 -21.83 -0.30 1.88
C ILE A 326 -20.78 0.27 0.93
N PHE A 327 -19.70 -0.46 0.67
CA PHE A 327 -18.69 -0.06 -0.32
C PHE A 327 -19.32 0.23 -1.68
N TRP A 328 -20.12 -0.69 -2.21
CA TRP A 328 -20.72 -0.52 -3.54
C TRP A 328 -21.78 0.58 -3.58
N GLU A 329 -22.60 0.72 -2.53
CA GLU A 329 -23.56 1.81 -2.43
C GLU A 329 -22.88 3.18 -2.41
N GLU A 330 -21.77 3.32 -1.69
CA GLU A 330 -20.98 4.55 -1.67
C GLU A 330 -20.31 4.78 -3.03
N PHE A 331 -19.65 3.77 -3.61
CA PHE A 331 -18.99 3.88 -4.91
C PHE A 331 -19.96 4.26 -6.02
N GLU A 332 -21.14 3.66 -6.08
CA GLU A 332 -22.15 3.94 -7.11
C GLU A 332 -22.83 5.30 -6.94
N GLN A 333 -22.78 5.89 -5.74
CA GLN A 333 -23.17 7.29 -5.52
C GLN A 333 -22.13 8.25 -6.08
N LEU A 334 -20.84 7.95 -5.86
CA LEU A 334 -19.72 8.75 -6.36
C LEU A 334 -19.50 8.59 -7.87
N VAL A 335 -19.74 7.39 -8.40
CA VAL A 335 -19.57 6.99 -9.80
C VAL A 335 -20.88 6.38 -10.31
N PRO A 336 -21.86 7.19 -10.74
CA PRO A 336 -23.15 6.68 -11.21
C PRO A 336 -23.05 5.68 -12.38
N ALA A 337 -21.99 5.78 -13.19
CA ALA A 337 -21.70 4.81 -14.26
C ALA A 337 -21.51 3.38 -13.74
N GLY A 338 -21.08 3.21 -12.48
CA GLY A 338 -20.91 1.91 -11.81
C GLY A 338 -22.19 1.09 -11.74
N LYS A 339 -23.37 1.73 -11.82
CA LYS A 339 -24.68 1.05 -11.83
C LYS A 339 -24.99 0.37 -13.16
N ARG A 340 -24.28 0.72 -14.24
CA ARG A 340 -24.48 0.08 -15.54
C ARG A 340 -23.99 -1.37 -15.49
N THR A 341 -24.76 -2.29 -16.05
CA THR A 341 -24.47 -3.72 -16.00
C THR A 341 -23.14 -4.09 -16.66
N ASP A 342 -22.76 -3.44 -17.76
CA ASP A 342 -21.49 -3.66 -18.45
C ASP A 342 -20.30 -3.17 -17.62
N VAL A 343 -20.40 -1.97 -17.05
CA VAL A 343 -19.40 -1.41 -16.12
C VAL A 343 -19.24 -2.28 -14.89
N ARG A 344 -20.35 -2.75 -14.32
CA ARG A 344 -20.35 -3.63 -13.15
C ARG A 344 -19.61 -4.94 -13.44
N LYS A 345 -19.94 -5.59 -14.55
CA LYS A 345 -19.26 -6.82 -15.01
C LYS A 345 -17.77 -6.58 -15.23
N ALA A 346 -17.39 -5.44 -15.77
CA ALA A 346 -16.00 -5.07 -16.00
C ALA A 346 -15.24 -4.80 -14.70
N LEU A 347 -15.87 -4.16 -13.69
CA LEU A 347 -15.27 -3.99 -12.37
C LEU A 347 -15.11 -5.32 -11.63
N ASP A 348 -16.09 -6.22 -11.73
CA ASP A 348 -16.01 -7.57 -11.17
C ASP A 348 -14.88 -8.37 -11.86
N LEU A 349 -14.75 -8.25 -13.19
CA LEU A 349 -13.63 -8.84 -13.93
C LEU A 349 -12.28 -8.23 -13.53
N SER A 350 -12.18 -6.91 -13.38
CA SER A 350 -10.97 -6.24 -12.91
C SER A 350 -10.54 -6.77 -11.54
N ARG A 351 -11.49 -6.91 -10.60
CA ARG A 351 -11.21 -7.51 -9.28
C ARG A 351 -10.64 -8.92 -9.43
N ASP A 352 -11.25 -9.77 -10.25
CA ASP A 352 -10.82 -11.16 -10.42
C ASP A 352 -9.43 -11.25 -11.07
N VAL A 353 -9.15 -10.40 -12.06
CA VAL A 353 -7.80 -10.25 -12.65
C VAL A 353 -6.81 -9.85 -11.55
N GLY A 354 -7.15 -8.85 -10.74
CA GLY A 354 -6.34 -8.42 -9.60
C GLY A 354 -6.02 -9.55 -8.63
N ILE A 355 -7.05 -10.27 -8.18
CA ILE A 355 -6.91 -11.42 -7.27
C ILE A 355 -5.97 -12.47 -7.86
N LEU A 356 -6.19 -12.85 -9.12
CA LEU A 356 -5.36 -13.85 -9.80
C LEU A 356 -3.91 -13.41 -9.92
N LEU A 357 -3.67 -12.16 -10.32
CA LEU A 357 -2.31 -11.65 -10.52
C LEU A 357 -1.57 -11.46 -9.19
N TRP A 358 -2.29 -11.09 -8.13
CA TRP A 358 -1.68 -10.84 -6.82
C TRP A 358 -1.49 -12.11 -5.99
N LYS A 359 -2.49 -13.00 -5.94
CA LYS A 359 -2.46 -14.23 -5.13
C LYS A 359 -2.16 -15.49 -5.93
N GLY A 360 -2.11 -15.43 -7.26
CA GLY A 360 -1.75 -16.58 -8.10
C GLY A 360 -0.26 -16.74 -8.38
N PHE A 361 0.54 -15.72 -8.05
CA PHE A 361 1.99 -15.75 -8.17
C PHE A 361 2.61 -15.61 -6.79
N ALA A 362 3.67 -16.36 -6.55
CA ALA A 362 4.45 -16.22 -5.34
C ALA A 362 5.30 -14.95 -5.40
N TRP A 363 5.57 -14.39 -4.23
CA TRP A 363 6.46 -13.26 -4.08
C TRP A 363 7.86 -13.76 -3.72
N ASP A 364 8.72 -13.91 -4.73
CA ASP A 364 10.10 -14.36 -4.55
C ASP A 364 11.05 -13.15 -4.63
N ASP A 365 11.13 -12.35 -3.55
CA ASP A 365 11.96 -11.13 -3.47
C ASP A 365 11.64 -10.09 -4.58
N GLY A 366 10.35 -9.95 -4.89
CA GLY A 366 9.81 -9.04 -5.90
C GLY A 366 9.87 -9.56 -7.35
N ALA A 367 10.23 -10.83 -7.53
CA ALA A 367 9.86 -11.58 -8.73
C ALA A 367 8.43 -12.11 -8.58
N ILE A 368 7.55 -11.75 -9.52
CA ILE A 368 6.14 -12.17 -9.59
C ILE A 368 5.96 -12.98 -10.88
N ASP A 369 6.69 -14.08 -10.98
CA ASP A 369 6.71 -14.94 -12.15
C ASP A 369 6.46 -16.40 -11.83
N ARG A 370 6.86 -16.90 -10.66
CA ARG A 370 6.53 -18.26 -10.20
C ARG A 370 5.06 -18.35 -9.78
N VAL A 371 4.34 -19.33 -10.33
CA VAL A 371 2.96 -19.62 -9.90
C VAL A 371 3.00 -20.31 -8.54
N ILE A 372 2.06 -19.99 -7.68
CA ILE A 372 1.96 -20.57 -6.33
C ILE A 372 1.85 -22.10 -6.36
N ASN A 373 2.28 -22.75 -5.28
CA ASN A 373 2.23 -24.18 -5.10
C ASN A 373 1.70 -24.57 -3.69
N LEU A 374 1.39 -25.85 -3.49
CA LEU A 374 0.79 -26.37 -2.24
C LEU A 374 1.83 -26.67 -1.14
N GLU A 375 3.11 -26.46 -1.40
CA GLU A 375 4.22 -26.72 -0.47
C GLU A 375 4.68 -25.40 0.17
N ASP A 376 4.92 -24.36 -0.63
CA ASP A 376 5.55 -23.12 -0.18
C ASP A 376 4.54 -21.98 0.04
N ASP A 377 3.40 -21.98 -0.65
CA ASP A 377 2.53 -20.79 -0.80
C ASP A 377 1.10 -21.05 -0.27
N LEU A 378 1.00 -21.72 0.88
CA LEU A 378 -0.28 -22.16 1.46
C LEU A 378 -1.23 -20.99 1.80
N GLU A 379 -0.69 -19.84 2.21
CA GLU A 379 -1.49 -18.67 2.54
C GLU A 379 -2.18 -18.10 1.28
N GLU A 380 -1.45 -17.96 0.18
CA GLU A 380 -1.96 -17.54 -1.14
C GLU A 380 -3.06 -18.47 -1.63
N VAL A 381 -2.86 -19.79 -1.48
CA VAL A 381 -3.87 -20.80 -1.82
C VAL A 381 -5.14 -20.58 -0.98
N ALA A 382 -5.01 -20.32 0.32
CA ALA A 382 -6.14 -20.09 1.22
C ALA A 382 -6.98 -18.86 0.80
N TYR A 383 -6.32 -17.77 0.40
CA TYR A 383 -7.01 -16.59 -0.16
C TYR A 383 -7.78 -16.94 -1.43
N LEU A 384 -7.11 -17.55 -2.42
CA LEU A 384 -7.75 -17.88 -3.70
C LEU A 384 -8.94 -18.83 -3.53
N GLU A 385 -8.82 -19.81 -2.62
CA GLU A 385 -9.93 -20.70 -2.29
C GLU A 385 -11.12 -19.94 -1.70
N ALA A 386 -10.89 -19.07 -0.73
CA ALA A 386 -11.98 -18.32 -0.09
C ALA A 386 -12.64 -17.33 -1.05
N TRP A 387 -11.84 -16.63 -1.85
CA TRP A 387 -12.32 -15.53 -2.70
C TRP A 387 -13.04 -16.02 -3.96
N PHE A 388 -12.67 -17.18 -4.51
CA PHE A 388 -13.39 -17.77 -5.66
C PHE A 388 -14.53 -18.71 -5.28
N LYS A 389 -14.59 -19.21 -4.03
CA LYS A 389 -15.77 -19.95 -3.54
C LYS A 389 -17.02 -19.05 -3.42
N LEU A 390 -16.85 -17.74 -3.26
CA LEU A 390 -17.95 -16.77 -3.10
C LEU A 390 -18.65 -16.34 -4.41
N ASP A 391 -18.15 -16.71 -5.59
CA ASP A 391 -18.78 -16.32 -6.87
C ASP A 391 -20.11 -17.02 -7.16
N SER A 392 -20.58 -17.92 -6.28
CA SER A 392 -21.95 -18.48 -6.35
C SER A 392 -23.05 -17.50 -5.90
N SER A 393 -22.69 -16.31 -5.41
CA SER A 393 -23.64 -15.30 -4.90
C SER A 393 -24.09 -14.26 -5.94
N PHE A 394 -23.42 -14.15 -7.10
CA PHE A 394 -23.77 -13.18 -8.14
C PHE A 394 -24.83 -13.67 -9.15
N GLU A 395 -25.06 -14.97 -9.28
CA GLU A 395 -26.16 -15.51 -10.11
C GLU A 395 -27.55 -15.34 -9.46
N ARG A 396 -27.63 -14.90 -8.20
CA ARG A 396 -28.91 -14.82 -7.47
C ARG A 396 -29.63 -13.48 -7.64
N ARG A 397 -29.02 -12.46 -8.24
CA ARG A 397 -29.66 -11.14 -8.47
C ARG A 397 -30.51 -11.05 -9.74
N ASP A 398 -30.36 -11.97 -10.70
CA ASP A 398 -31.14 -11.99 -11.94
C ASP A 398 -32.49 -12.73 -11.83
N SER A 399 -32.84 -13.26 -10.65
CA SER A 399 -34.09 -14.01 -10.42
C SER A 399 -35.22 -13.19 -9.77
N PHE A 400 -35.04 -11.90 -9.48
CA PHE A 400 -36.05 -11.06 -8.84
C PHE A 400 -36.55 -9.87 -9.68
N ILE A 401 -36.22 -9.81 -10.98
CA ILE A 401 -36.83 -8.88 -11.93
C ILE A 401 -37.46 -9.68 -13.08
N SER A 402 -38.45 -10.50 -12.75
CA SER A 402 -39.46 -11.01 -13.68
C SER A 402 -40.61 -11.59 -12.87
N SER A 403 -41.51 -10.71 -12.46
CA SER A 403 -42.90 -11.02 -12.07
C SER A 403 -43.74 -9.78 -12.28
#